data_AF-A0A9K3K436-F1
#
_entry.id   AF-A0A9K3K436-F1
#
_cell.length_a   1.000
_cell.length_b   1.000
_cell.length_c   1.000
_cell.angle_alpha   90.00
_cell.angle_beta   90.00
_cell.angle_gamma   90.00
#
_symmetry.space_group_name_H-M   'P 1'
#
loop_
_entity.id
_entity.type
_entity.pdbx_description
1 polymer ?
#
loop_
_entity_poly.entity_id
_entity_poly.type
_entity_poly.pdbx_seq_one_letter_code
_entity_poly.pdbx_strand_id
1 'polypeptide(L)'
;MTEGSAYTDPLTETSFEVATLSSPVQEKIGDAGIEPPDDSDEDEEDGQQLTAASVFQGEDDGSFIYTGVSKDAVEFVHVSVEAAHNAAAAAAANGVVTPDPIEIFSNNTGKQIPETPNEVQLVDEILAQEFNQLSVEEKDRILFEIHGLASDEDPEDLDSYYSAMERHLCEIPEKKAFEAAKYYNADFVKSNRLAFLRAERFNPKAAAILMAKHFESKQFLFGEGEILAREIRYSDLCKKTILLMESGFVQVLPQRDAAGRSIMFVRPQLQSKAMQQLGPGPPSLHSEYATKAMWYMLSTTLQDEETQKKGIVAVMVGNHECMDIDIKTMQKFHEARESLPKKIVGIHLCSDDLSITNSMAPAKLHMMTKEMRMHFRPHISKDPKQIIFELQTFGIPITEEYLKPDAQVNVTWLREWLDIRKSQEKESKDSPAGVLVPRKFDVLFGRGKNNREHTGNLRCSLLVEMHMEQYENASKYEKTMIAERIVSMVEESLGRFLKFEAKKGWVEVSRDEAREKVSHFFRFQRSKMNSNGDNRGGKRDEKSLTDTQGQHAKRITPCASPELPTPESDNHRVVKRKSFNEVEEVGKEL
;
A
#
# COMPACT_ATOMS: atom_id res chain seq x y z
N MET A 1 -35.13 -4.79 -51.35
CA MET A 1 -34.24 -3.83 -52.02
C MET A 1 -33.01 -3.69 -51.12
N THR A 2 -32.03 -4.61 -51.15
CA THR A 2 -30.81 -4.62 -52.03
C THR A 2 -29.99 -3.34 -51.83
N GLU A 3 -28.72 -3.26 -51.41
CA GLU A 3 -27.47 -4.07 -51.45
C GLU A 3 -26.52 -3.53 -50.34
N GLY A 4 -25.40 -4.12 -49.86
CA GLY A 4 -24.60 -5.27 -50.28
C GLY A 4 -23.25 -4.87 -50.94
N SER A 5 -22.15 -4.77 -50.17
CA SER A 5 -20.72 -4.90 -50.62
C SER A 5 -19.83 -4.74 -49.38
N ALA A 6 -19.03 -5.68 -48.86
CA ALA A 6 -18.20 -6.77 -49.40
C ALA A 6 -17.05 -6.27 -50.29
N TYR A 7 -15.86 -6.16 -49.69
CA TYR A 7 -14.58 -6.20 -50.41
C TYR A 7 -13.58 -7.04 -49.63
N THR A 8 -12.93 -7.94 -50.37
CA THR A 8 -12.10 -9.06 -49.96
C THR A 8 -10.61 -8.71 -49.93
N ASP A 9 -9.89 -9.43 -49.07
CA ASP A 9 -8.44 -9.62 -49.00
C ASP A 9 -7.83 -10.17 -50.33
N PRO A 10 -6.51 -10.04 -50.57
CA PRO A 10 -5.64 -11.19 -50.23
C PRO A 10 -4.18 -10.88 -49.80
N LEU A 11 -3.72 -11.65 -48.81
CA LEU A 11 -2.47 -12.43 -48.70
C LEU A 11 -1.15 -11.87 -49.29
N THR A 12 -0.14 -11.74 -48.41
CA THR A 12 1.18 -12.38 -48.63
C THR A 12 1.85 -12.72 -47.29
N GLU A 13 2.10 -14.01 -47.11
CA GLU A 13 3.01 -14.62 -46.13
C GLU A 13 4.46 -14.18 -46.41
N THR A 14 5.27 -14.03 -45.36
CA THR A 14 6.71 -14.34 -45.41
C THR A 14 7.20 -14.70 -44.02
N SER A 15 7.38 -16.00 -43.83
CA SER A 15 8.19 -16.66 -42.82
C SER A 15 9.66 -16.24 -42.93
N PHE A 16 10.34 -16.03 -41.80
CA PHE A 16 11.81 -16.08 -41.75
C PHE A 16 12.27 -17.07 -40.68
N GLU A 17 13.10 -17.99 -41.15
CA GLU A 17 13.66 -19.14 -40.47
C GLU A 17 14.74 -18.78 -39.45
N VAL A 18 14.86 -19.70 -38.50
CA VAL A 18 15.92 -19.87 -37.51
C VAL A 18 17.24 -20.21 -38.22
N ALA A 19 18.33 -19.53 -37.86
CA ALA A 19 19.69 -19.99 -38.14
C ALA A 19 20.52 -20.00 -36.85
N THR A 20 20.71 -21.20 -36.32
CA THR A 20 21.73 -21.57 -35.34
C THR A 20 23.10 -21.63 -36.01
N LEU A 21 24.12 -20.98 -35.43
CA LEU A 21 25.51 -21.35 -35.65
C LEU A 21 26.26 -21.36 -34.32
N SER A 22 27.02 -22.43 -34.13
CA SER A 22 27.73 -22.81 -32.92
C SER A 22 29.24 -22.77 -33.18
N SER A 23 29.99 -22.39 -32.15
CA SER A 23 31.33 -22.88 -31.79
C SER A 23 32.57 -22.21 -32.44
N PRO A 24 33.81 -22.47 -31.96
CA PRO A 24 34.46 -21.67 -30.90
C PRO A 24 35.92 -21.28 -31.27
N VAL A 25 36.53 -20.32 -30.57
CA VAL A 25 38.01 -20.18 -30.58
C VAL A 25 38.51 -19.77 -29.20
N GLN A 26 39.29 -20.68 -28.59
CA GLN A 26 40.27 -20.39 -27.54
C GLN A 26 41.55 -19.87 -28.20
N GLU A 27 42.21 -18.88 -27.62
CA GLU A 27 43.68 -18.87 -27.59
C GLU A 27 44.21 -18.13 -26.35
N LYS A 28 45.20 -18.78 -25.72
CA LYS A 28 45.98 -18.36 -24.56
C LYS A 28 47.19 -17.53 -25.01
N ILE A 29 47.94 -17.06 -23.99
CA ILE A 29 49.35 -16.60 -23.95
C ILE A 29 49.40 -15.06 -23.78
N GLY A 30 50.13 -14.48 -22.82
CA GLY A 30 51.17 -15.06 -21.97
C GLY A 30 51.59 -14.17 -20.80
N ASP A 31 52.40 -14.83 -19.98
CA ASP A 31 53.05 -14.49 -18.74
C ASP A 31 54.26 -13.56 -18.97
N ALA A 32 54.52 -12.64 -18.04
CA ALA A 32 55.84 -12.04 -17.80
C ALA A 32 55.81 -11.22 -16.50
N GLY A 33 56.30 -11.83 -15.41
CA GLY A 33 56.77 -11.08 -14.24
C GLY A 33 58.08 -10.35 -14.51
N ILE A 34 58.40 -9.37 -13.67
CA ILE A 34 59.73 -8.95 -13.23
C ILE A 34 59.54 -8.19 -11.90
N GLU A 35 60.22 -8.67 -10.87
CA GLU A 35 60.39 -8.09 -9.53
C GLU A 35 61.63 -7.13 -9.49
N PRO A 36 61.92 -6.44 -8.37
CA PRO A 36 62.39 -5.05 -8.30
C PRO A 36 63.93 -4.92 -8.19
N PRO A 37 64.49 -3.74 -7.87
CA PRO A 37 64.94 -3.55 -6.49
C PRO A 37 64.99 -2.09 -5.93
N ASP A 38 64.93 -2.06 -4.59
CA ASP A 38 65.79 -1.38 -3.59
C ASP A 38 66.00 0.14 -3.46
N ASP A 39 65.97 0.50 -2.16
CA ASP A 39 66.75 1.50 -1.39
C ASP A 39 66.35 2.99 -1.51
N SER A 40 66.22 3.77 -0.44
CA SER A 40 66.44 3.58 1.01
C SER A 40 65.90 4.79 1.80
N ASP A 41 65.98 4.67 3.14
CA ASP A 41 65.95 5.72 4.19
C ASP A 41 64.56 5.95 4.83
N GLU A 42 64.20 5.21 5.88
CA GLU A 42 64.58 5.40 7.30
C GLU A 42 64.02 6.72 7.90
N ASP A 43 62.99 6.60 8.75
CA ASP A 43 63.08 7.02 10.15
C ASP A 43 61.90 6.46 10.97
N GLU A 44 62.27 5.97 12.15
CA GLU A 44 61.51 5.23 13.16
C GLU A 44 60.46 6.07 13.91
N GLU A 45 59.38 5.45 14.38
CA GLU A 45 59.09 5.29 15.83
C GLU A 45 57.76 4.52 16.07
N ASP A 46 57.89 3.44 16.87
CA ASP A 46 56.96 2.81 17.82
C ASP A 46 55.48 2.56 17.40
N GLY A 47 54.95 1.34 17.36
CA GLY A 47 55.33 0.11 18.06
C GLY A 47 54.14 -0.41 18.86
N GLN A 48 53.32 -1.30 18.28
CA GLN A 48 52.72 -2.43 19.01
C GLN A 48 52.13 -3.47 18.04
N GLN A 49 52.79 -4.63 18.03
CA GLN A 49 52.50 -5.81 17.22
C GLN A 49 51.16 -6.45 17.59
N LEU A 50 50.36 -6.73 16.57
CA LEU A 50 49.37 -7.80 16.55
C LEU A 50 50.07 -9.10 16.15
N THR A 51 49.93 -10.16 16.95
CA THR A 51 50.25 -11.53 16.53
C THR A 51 49.00 -12.41 16.53
N ALA A 52 48.76 -12.95 15.34
CA ALA A 52 48.08 -14.17 14.92
C ALA A 52 47.26 -15.01 15.93
N ALA A 53 45.99 -15.17 15.54
CA ALA A 53 45.28 -16.43 15.32
C ALA A 53 45.66 -17.68 16.14
N SER A 54 44.68 -18.16 16.91
CA SER A 54 44.49 -19.59 17.16
C SER A 54 43.05 -19.99 16.82
N VAL A 55 42.94 -20.92 15.88
CA VAL A 55 41.73 -21.67 15.49
C VAL A 55 41.17 -22.44 16.68
N PHE A 56 39.85 -22.37 16.90
CA PHE A 56 39.09 -23.44 17.54
C PHE A 56 37.68 -23.55 16.93
N GLN A 57 37.41 -24.68 16.30
CA GLN A 57 36.07 -25.21 16.09
C GLN A 57 35.57 -25.82 17.40
N GLY A 58 34.31 -25.59 17.75
CA GLY A 58 33.61 -26.24 18.86
C GLY A 58 32.15 -25.78 18.88
N GLU A 59 31.25 -26.74 18.98
CA GLU A 59 29.80 -26.68 18.74
C GLU A 59 28.99 -26.06 19.90
N ASP A 60 27.76 -25.65 19.55
CA ASP A 60 26.53 -25.54 20.36
C ASP A 60 26.61 -25.49 21.90
N ASP A 61 26.16 -24.37 22.48
CA ASP A 61 25.02 -24.31 23.42
C ASP A 61 24.73 -22.88 23.95
N GLY A 62 23.45 -22.55 24.07
CA GLY A 62 22.97 -21.22 24.44
C GLY A 62 23.02 -20.94 25.94
N SER A 63 23.60 -19.80 26.32
CA SER A 63 23.02 -18.87 27.31
C SER A 63 23.87 -17.59 27.36
N PHE A 64 23.27 -16.43 27.11
CA PHE A 64 23.91 -15.14 27.40
C PHE A 64 23.42 -14.63 28.76
N ILE A 65 24.36 -14.55 29.71
CA ILE A 65 24.19 -13.92 31.02
C ILE A 65 24.64 -12.47 30.89
N TYR A 66 23.78 -11.52 31.25
CA TYR A 66 24.10 -10.09 31.32
C TYR A 66 24.93 -9.80 32.57
N THR A 67 26.07 -9.13 32.44
CA THR A 67 26.78 -8.53 33.58
C THR A 67 27.17 -7.06 33.32
N GLY A 68 26.58 -6.17 34.14
CA GLY A 68 27.25 -5.02 34.76
C GLY A 68 27.49 -3.75 33.95
N VAL A 69 26.55 -2.80 34.00
CA VAL A 69 26.84 -1.36 33.76
C VAL A 69 26.94 -0.66 35.11
N SER A 70 28.02 0.12 35.31
CA SER A 70 28.27 0.90 36.53
C SER A 70 27.17 1.93 36.81
N LYS A 71 26.81 2.11 38.08
CA LYS A 71 25.77 3.04 38.56
C LYS A 71 26.03 4.50 38.14
N ASP A 72 27.30 4.88 37.99
CA ASP A 72 27.70 6.23 37.60
C ASP A 72 27.46 6.51 36.10
N ALA A 73 27.47 5.45 35.26
CA ALA A 73 27.10 5.56 33.85
C ALA A 73 25.58 5.70 33.66
N VAL A 74 24.78 5.19 34.61
CA VAL A 74 23.31 5.31 34.57
C VAL A 74 22.87 6.72 34.95
N GLU A 75 23.53 7.38 35.91
CA GLU A 75 23.23 8.78 36.28
C GLU A 75 23.67 9.78 35.20
N PHE A 76 24.83 9.58 34.56
CA PHE A 76 25.30 10.46 33.49
C PHE A 76 24.45 10.35 32.21
N VAL A 77 23.92 9.15 31.92
CA VAL A 77 22.96 8.92 30.81
C VAL A 77 21.57 9.48 31.16
N HIS A 78 21.11 9.39 32.40
CA HIS A 78 19.81 9.95 32.79
C HIS A 78 19.78 11.49 32.68
N VAL A 79 20.85 12.17 33.12
CA VAL A 79 20.94 13.64 33.05
C VAL A 79 21.07 14.13 31.61
N SER A 80 21.72 13.38 30.71
CA SER A 80 21.83 13.77 29.29
C SER A 80 20.54 13.50 28.49
N VAL A 81 19.81 12.43 28.83
CA VAL A 81 18.51 12.11 28.20
C VAL A 81 17.42 13.09 28.63
N GLU A 82 17.40 13.49 29.91
CA GLU A 82 16.43 14.47 30.42
C GLU A 82 16.72 15.88 29.87
N ALA A 83 17.99 16.25 29.71
CA ALA A 83 18.40 17.48 29.02
C ALA A 83 18.03 17.47 27.53
N ALA A 84 18.17 16.34 26.84
CA ALA A 84 17.76 16.18 25.44
C ALA A 84 16.23 16.23 25.28
N HIS A 85 15.47 15.63 26.21
CA HIS A 85 14.01 15.68 26.21
C HIS A 85 13.49 17.10 26.45
N ASN A 86 14.11 17.83 27.39
CA ASN A 86 13.76 19.22 27.69
C ASN A 86 14.16 20.18 26.56
N ALA A 87 15.28 19.93 25.86
CA ALA A 87 15.68 20.68 24.68
C ALA A 87 14.76 20.42 23.47
N ALA A 88 14.31 19.18 23.27
CA ALA A 88 13.35 18.82 22.23
C ALA A 88 11.95 19.42 22.52
N ALA A 89 11.50 19.39 23.77
CA ALA A 89 10.26 20.04 24.21
C ALA A 89 10.32 21.57 24.07
N ALA A 90 11.47 22.19 24.35
CA ALA A 90 11.70 23.62 24.14
C ALA A 90 11.81 24.01 22.66
N ALA A 91 12.32 23.12 21.80
CA ALA A 91 12.36 23.31 20.34
C ALA A 91 10.96 23.20 19.72
N ALA A 92 10.16 22.24 20.18
CA ALA A 92 8.76 22.09 19.79
C ALA A 92 7.88 23.28 20.24
N ALA A 93 8.11 23.82 21.44
CA ALA A 93 7.41 24.99 21.96
C ALA A 93 7.77 26.31 21.24
N ASN A 94 8.93 26.39 20.59
CA ASN A 94 9.42 27.59 19.91
C ASN A 94 9.30 27.53 18.37
N GLY A 95 8.65 26.51 17.81
CA GLY A 95 8.51 26.37 16.36
C GLY A 95 9.84 26.23 15.63
N VAL A 96 10.87 25.70 16.29
CA VAL A 96 12.16 25.41 15.65
C VAL A 96 11.94 24.27 14.66
N VAL A 97 12.08 24.58 13.38
CA VAL A 97 12.02 23.60 12.29
C VAL A 97 13.14 22.59 12.52
N THR A 98 12.78 21.34 12.77
CA THR A 98 13.75 20.23 12.76
C THR A 98 14.43 20.23 11.39
N PRO A 99 15.77 20.30 11.31
CA PRO A 99 16.47 20.37 10.03
C PRO A 99 16.07 19.18 9.14
N ASP A 100 15.94 19.42 7.83
CA ASP A 100 15.59 18.36 6.89
C ASP A 100 16.67 17.26 6.93
N PRO A 101 16.32 15.95 6.94
CA PRO A 101 17.31 14.88 6.86
C PRO A 101 18.34 15.05 5.74
N ILE A 102 17.95 15.64 4.60
CA ILE A 102 18.88 15.97 3.52
C ILE A 102 19.93 16.98 3.98
N GLU A 103 19.53 18.05 4.68
CA GLU A 103 20.44 19.07 5.19
C GLU A 103 21.39 18.49 6.24
N ILE A 104 20.87 17.66 7.15
CA ILE A 104 21.69 16.99 8.17
C ILE A 104 22.73 16.10 7.50
N PHE A 105 22.32 15.28 6.53
CA PHE A 105 23.23 14.40 5.81
C PHE A 105 24.31 15.19 5.06
N SER A 106 23.91 16.24 4.34
CA SER A 106 24.85 17.07 3.58
C SER A 106 25.83 17.84 4.45
N ASN A 107 25.40 18.33 5.62
CA ASN A 107 26.29 19.00 6.56
C ASN A 107 27.32 18.05 7.18
N ASN A 108 26.98 16.78 7.39
CA ASN A 108 27.90 15.79 7.96
C ASN A 108 28.90 15.23 6.94
N THR A 109 28.50 15.10 5.67
CA THR A 109 29.29 14.37 4.66
C THR A 109 29.87 15.26 3.56
N GLY A 110 29.34 16.47 3.39
CA GLY A 110 29.61 17.32 2.23
C GLY A 110 29.01 16.79 0.92
N LYS A 111 28.20 15.72 0.97
CA LYS A 111 27.58 15.07 -0.19
C LYS A 111 26.06 15.17 -0.17
N GLN A 112 25.43 14.93 -1.31
CA GLN A 112 23.98 14.87 -1.40
C GLN A 112 23.44 13.44 -1.48
N ILE A 113 24.24 12.46 -1.90
CA ILE A 113 23.82 11.06 -2.05
C ILE A 113 24.71 10.20 -1.16
N PRO A 114 24.14 9.23 -0.41
CA PRO A 114 24.94 8.21 0.25
C PRO A 114 25.49 7.21 -0.78
N GLU A 115 26.80 7.05 -0.81
CA GLU A 115 27.55 6.19 -1.73
C GLU A 115 28.24 5.03 -1.00
N THR A 116 28.57 5.22 0.27
CA THR A 116 29.28 4.24 1.10
C THR A 116 28.37 3.58 2.14
N PRO A 117 28.69 2.37 2.63
CA PRO A 117 27.94 1.72 3.72
C PRO A 117 27.81 2.59 4.99
N ASN A 118 28.86 3.34 5.34
CA ASN A 118 28.84 4.23 6.51
C ASN A 118 27.89 5.42 6.30
N GLU A 119 27.86 5.98 5.09
CA GLU A 119 26.91 7.05 4.75
C GLU A 119 25.47 6.54 4.75
N VAL A 120 25.22 5.31 4.29
CA VAL A 120 23.91 4.66 4.38
C VAL A 120 23.46 4.48 5.83
N GLN A 121 24.36 4.00 6.70
CA GLN A 121 24.07 3.86 8.12
C GLN A 121 23.75 5.22 8.76
N LEU A 122 24.51 6.27 8.42
CA LEU A 122 24.23 7.63 8.88
C LEU A 122 22.83 8.10 8.47
N VAL A 123 22.36 7.76 7.27
CA VAL A 123 20.98 8.06 6.86
C VAL A 123 19.98 7.38 7.79
N ASP A 124 20.13 6.08 8.07
CA ASP A 124 19.21 5.39 8.97
C ASP A 124 19.25 5.97 10.40
N GLU A 125 20.41 6.41 10.88
CA GLU A 125 20.55 7.11 12.17
C GLU A 125 19.82 8.47 12.18
N ILE A 126 19.96 9.27 11.12
CA ILE A 126 19.25 10.55 10.97
C ILE A 126 17.73 10.33 10.97
N LEU A 127 17.26 9.32 10.23
CA LEU A 127 15.83 9.01 10.15
C LEU A 127 15.28 8.44 11.46
N ALA A 128 16.07 7.65 12.18
CA ALA A 128 15.71 7.18 13.52
C ALA A 128 15.58 8.36 14.51
N GLN A 129 16.47 9.34 14.43
CA GLN A 129 16.37 10.57 15.22
C GLN A 129 15.11 11.39 14.85
N GLU A 130 14.81 11.53 13.56
CA GLU A 130 13.58 12.19 13.10
C GLU A 130 12.32 11.52 13.69
N PHE A 131 12.26 10.19 13.71
CA PHE A 131 11.15 9.44 14.32
C PHE A 131 11.10 9.61 15.84
N ASN A 132 12.26 9.59 16.52
CA ASN A 132 12.32 9.69 17.97
C ASN A 132 11.86 11.05 18.50
N GLN A 133 12.02 12.11 17.72
CA GLN A 133 11.56 13.47 18.02
C GLN A 133 10.04 13.64 17.94
N LEU A 134 9.29 12.68 17.40
CA LEU A 134 7.84 12.72 17.41
C LEU A 134 7.28 12.57 18.82
N SER A 135 6.21 13.30 19.09
CA SER A 135 5.39 13.12 20.29
C SER A 135 4.78 11.71 20.35
N VAL A 136 4.34 11.30 21.54
CA VAL A 136 3.67 10.00 21.72
C VAL A 136 2.38 9.95 20.89
N GLU A 137 1.63 11.06 20.87
CA GLU A 137 0.39 11.19 20.12
C GLU A 137 0.60 11.07 18.60
N GLU A 138 1.69 11.64 18.08
CA GLU A 138 2.05 11.48 16.67
C GLU A 138 2.44 10.04 16.35
N LYS A 139 3.23 9.40 17.21
CA LYS A 139 3.63 7.99 17.04
C LYS A 139 2.42 7.05 17.05
N ASP A 140 1.49 7.26 17.98
CA ASP A 140 0.24 6.48 18.06
C ASP A 140 -0.66 6.70 16.84
N ARG A 141 -0.78 7.95 16.37
CA ARG A 141 -1.51 8.27 15.14
C ARG A 141 -0.94 7.50 13.94
N ILE A 142 0.37 7.59 13.73
CA ILE A 142 1.05 6.88 12.63
C ILE A 142 0.84 5.36 12.76
N LEU A 143 0.97 4.82 13.97
CA LEU A 143 0.75 3.39 14.21
C LEU A 143 -0.69 2.98 13.84
N PHE A 144 -1.69 3.75 14.25
CA PHE A 144 -3.09 3.50 13.91
C PHE A 144 -3.35 3.63 12.41
N GLU A 145 -2.76 4.61 11.73
CA GLU A 145 -2.92 4.77 10.28
C GLU A 145 -2.34 3.57 9.52
N ILE A 146 -1.15 3.11 9.88
CA ILE A 146 -0.48 1.97 9.24
C ILE A 146 -1.28 0.67 9.44
N HIS A 147 -1.83 0.45 10.64
CA HIS A 147 -2.67 -0.72 10.93
C HIS A 147 -4.15 -0.55 10.51
N GLY A 148 -4.52 0.59 9.91
CA GLY A 148 -5.87 0.82 9.41
C GLY A 148 -6.94 1.00 10.51
N LEU A 149 -6.52 1.52 11.66
CA LEU A 149 -7.36 1.82 12.83
C LEU A 149 -7.78 3.31 12.91
N ALA A 150 -7.26 4.15 12.02
CA ALA A 150 -7.60 5.57 11.98
C ALA A 150 -9.07 5.79 11.56
N SER A 151 -9.71 6.79 12.18
CA SER A 151 -11.03 7.27 11.80
C SER A 151 -10.88 8.47 10.86
N ASP A 152 -11.54 8.41 9.71
CA ASP A 152 -11.43 9.40 8.64
C ASP A 152 -12.84 9.77 8.11
N GLU A 153 -13.68 10.26 9.01
CA GLU A 153 -14.99 10.80 8.65
C GLU A 153 -14.87 12.26 8.22
N ASP A 154 -15.68 12.66 7.24
CA ASP A 154 -15.74 14.06 6.84
C ASP A 154 -16.43 14.89 7.94
N PRO A 155 -15.97 16.12 8.22
CA PRO A 155 -16.68 17.05 9.09
C PRO A 155 -18.09 17.35 8.57
N GLU A 156 -19.04 17.58 9.49
CA GLU A 156 -20.43 17.90 9.14
C GLU A 156 -20.54 19.25 8.39
N ASP A 157 -19.78 20.26 8.81
CA ASP A 157 -19.80 21.61 8.23
C ASP A 157 -18.71 21.78 7.17
N LEU A 158 -18.89 21.18 5.99
CA LEU A 158 -17.95 21.32 4.88
C LEU A 158 -17.84 22.76 4.32
N ASP A 159 -18.89 23.58 4.47
CA ASP A 159 -18.95 24.91 3.89
C ASP A 159 -17.97 25.89 4.54
N SER A 160 -17.73 25.76 5.86
CA SER A 160 -16.71 26.55 6.54
C SER A 160 -15.29 26.21 6.05
N TYR A 161 -14.98 24.92 5.84
CA TYR A 161 -13.69 24.48 5.29
C TYR A 161 -13.48 24.97 3.85
N TYR A 162 -14.50 24.89 3.00
CA TYR A 162 -14.43 25.44 1.64
C TYR A 162 -14.16 26.95 1.66
N SER A 163 -14.86 27.68 2.52
CA SER A 163 -14.69 29.14 2.65
C SER A 163 -13.29 29.50 3.16
N ALA A 164 -12.78 28.75 4.14
CA ALA A 164 -11.43 28.95 4.67
C ALA A 164 -10.35 28.64 3.63
N MET A 165 -10.51 27.56 2.86
CA MET A 165 -9.59 27.18 1.80
C MET A 165 -9.54 28.25 0.68
N GLU A 166 -10.69 28.79 0.26
CA GLU A 166 -10.75 29.84 -0.76
C GLU A 166 -10.03 31.12 -0.33
N ARG A 167 -10.14 31.51 0.95
CA ARG A 167 -9.38 32.64 1.50
C ARG A 167 -7.87 32.42 1.36
N HIS A 168 -7.38 31.25 1.75
CA HIS A 168 -5.95 30.93 1.62
C HIS A 168 -5.51 30.82 0.16
N LEU A 169 -6.36 30.31 -0.74
CA LEU A 169 -6.09 30.32 -2.18
C LEU A 169 -5.88 31.76 -2.68
N CYS A 170 -6.68 32.73 -2.22
CA CYS A 170 -6.53 34.13 -2.59
C CYS A 170 -5.16 34.72 -2.16
N GLU A 171 -4.65 34.29 -1.01
CA GLU A 171 -3.39 34.76 -0.42
C GLU A 171 -2.13 34.25 -1.16
N ILE A 172 -2.23 33.16 -1.94
CA ILE A 172 -1.08 32.58 -2.65
C ILE A 172 -0.66 33.50 -3.83
N PRO A 173 0.59 34.03 -3.87
CA PRO A 173 1.00 34.96 -4.92
C PRO A 173 1.15 34.31 -6.31
N GLU A 174 1.75 33.12 -6.37
CA GLU A 174 2.05 32.42 -7.62
C GLU A 174 1.13 31.20 -7.78
N LYS A 175 0.10 31.34 -8.62
CA LYS A 175 -0.91 30.31 -8.89
C LYS A 175 -1.48 30.42 -10.31
N LYS A 176 -0.64 30.69 -11.31
CA LYS A 176 -1.06 31.01 -12.68
C LYS A 176 -1.80 29.84 -13.33
N ALA A 177 -1.32 28.61 -13.14
CA ALA A 177 -1.95 27.42 -13.69
C ALA A 177 -3.31 27.14 -13.05
N PHE A 178 -3.45 27.42 -11.76
CA PHE A 178 -4.73 27.34 -11.04
C PHE A 178 -5.74 28.35 -11.58
N GLU A 179 -5.34 29.61 -11.77
CA GLU A 179 -6.22 30.64 -12.35
C GLU A 179 -6.60 30.32 -13.79
N ALA A 180 -5.67 29.77 -14.59
CA ALA A 180 -5.95 29.28 -15.92
C ALA A 180 -6.98 28.14 -15.90
N ALA A 181 -6.83 27.15 -15.00
CA ALA A 181 -7.80 26.07 -14.84
C ALA A 181 -9.19 26.60 -14.44
N LYS A 182 -9.26 27.58 -13.53
CA LYS A 182 -10.51 28.24 -13.11
C LYS A 182 -11.16 28.99 -14.27
N TYR A 183 -10.38 29.63 -15.13
CA TYR A 183 -10.87 30.28 -16.35
C TYR A 183 -11.47 29.28 -17.34
N TYR A 184 -10.82 28.14 -17.56
CA TYR A 184 -11.33 27.11 -18.49
C TYR A 184 -12.55 26.37 -17.96
N ASN A 185 -12.56 25.99 -16.67
CA ASN A 185 -13.67 25.26 -16.06
C ASN A 185 -13.70 25.45 -14.54
N ALA A 186 -14.37 26.50 -14.08
CA ALA A 186 -14.52 26.79 -12.66
C ALA A 186 -15.25 25.67 -11.89
N ASP A 187 -16.21 24.99 -12.52
CA ASP A 187 -16.97 23.92 -11.86
C ASP A 187 -16.08 22.71 -11.56
N PHE A 188 -15.20 22.33 -12.50
CA PHE A 188 -14.21 21.27 -12.28
C PHE A 188 -13.26 21.60 -11.13
N VAL A 189 -12.77 22.84 -11.06
CA VAL A 189 -11.91 23.29 -9.95
C VAL A 189 -12.69 23.24 -8.64
N LYS A 190 -13.92 23.76 -8.63
CA LYS A 190 -14.79 23.82 -7.43
C LYS A 190 -15.15 22.43 -6.91
N SER A 191 -15.48 21.48 -7.78
CA SER A 191 -15.88 20.12 -7.40
C SER A 191 -14.73 19.31 -6.82
N ASN A 192 -13.49 19.62 -7.18
CA ASN A 192 -12.30 18.89 -6.72
C ASN A 192 -11.79 19.33 -5.33
N ARG A 193 -12.26 20.46 -4.78
CA ARG A 193 -11.77 21.01 -3.49
C ARG A 193 -11.82 20.00 -2.33
N LEU A 194 -12.85 19.16 -2.29
CA LEU A 194 -13.02 18.17 -1.22
C LEU A 194 -11.88 17.15 -1.19
N ALA A 195 -11.36 16.73 -2.34
CA ALA A 195 -10.25 15.78 -2.40
C ALA A 195 -8.99 16.38 -1.74
N PHE A 196 -8.70 17.66 -1.98
CA PHE A 196 -7.58 18.37 -1.36
C PHE A 196 -7.76 18.54 0.14
N LEU A 197 -8.97 18.87 0.60
CA LEU A 197 -9.28 18.95 2.02
C LEU A 197 -9.09 17.59 2.70
N ARG A 198 -9.61 16.50 2.13
CA ARG A 198 -9.42 15.14 2.66
C ARG A 198 -7.95 14.74 2.72
N ALA A 199 -7.18 15.01 1.66
CA ALA A 199 -5.76 14.70 1.59
C ALA A 199 -4.95 15.39 2.70
N GLU A 200 -5.31 16.62 3.05
CA GLU A 200 -4.63 17.44 4.05
C GLU A 200 -5.35 17.43 5.41
N ARG A 201 -6.12 16.37 5.72
CA ARG A 201 -6.85 16.18 6.99
C ARG A 201 -7.66 17.42 7.41
N PHE A 202 -8.33 18.02 6.43
CA PHE A 202 -9.13 19.24 6.55
C PHE A 202 -8.37 20.48 7.06
N ASN A 203 -7.05 20.55 6.86
CA ASN A 203 -6.29 21.79 7.03
C ASN A 203 -6.51 22.71 5.81
N PRO A 204 -7.25 23.82 5.91
CA PRO A 204 -7.63 24.61 4.73
C PRO A 204 -6.44 25.30 4.06
N LYS A 205 -5.43 25.69 4.85
CA LYS A 205 -4.22 26.36 4.33
C LYS A 205 -3.34 25.38 3.57
N ALA A 206 -3.09 24.20 4.15
CA ALA A 206 -2.32 23.15 3.47
C ALA A 206 -3.04 22.67 2.21
N ALA A 207 -4.36 22.46 2.27
CA ALA A 207 -5.16 22.10 1.10
C ALA A 207 -5.11 23.15 -0.01
N ALA A 208 -5.19 24.45 0.32
CA ALA A 208 -5.06 25.54 -0.65
C ALA A 208 -3.70 25.54 -1.34
N ILE A 209 -2.62 25.35 -0.57
CA ILE A 209 -1.25 25.26 -1.11
C ILE A 209 -1.11 24.04 -2.02
N LEU A 210 -1.59 22.87 -1.58
CA LEU A 210 -1.56 21.65 -2.38
C LEU A 210 -2.34 21.82 -3.69
N MET A 211 -3.52 22.43 -3.63
CA MET A 211 -4.35 22.67 -4.80
C MET A 211 -3.68 23.63 -5.80
N ALA A 212 -3.03 24.70 -5.35
CA ALA A 212 -2.26 25.57 -6.25
C ALA A 212 -1.11 24.79 -6.92
N LYS A 213 -0.31 24.05 -6.12
CA LYS A 213 0.81 23.22 -6.61
C LYS A 213 0.36 22.14 -7.59
N HIS A 214 -0.83 21.57 -7.38
CA HIS A 214 -1.42 20.57 -8.26
C HIS A 214 -1.53 21.07 -9.69
N PHE A 215 -2.11 22.25 -9.91
CA PHE A 215 -2.29 22.77 -11.26
C PHE A 215 -0.97 23.19 -11.89
N GLU A 216 -0.02 23.73 -11.12
CA GLU A 216 1.33 24.06 -11.62
C GLU A 216 2.07 22.78 -12.07
N SER A 217 2.02 21.72 -11.25
CA SER A 217 2.61 20.42 -11.60
C SER A 217 1.91 19.76 -12.79
N LYS A 218 0.58 19.89 -12.87
CA LYS A 218 -0.21 19.40 -13.99
C LYS A 218 0.14 20.14 -15.29
N GLN A 219 0.35 21.46 -15.24
CA GLN A 219 0.82 22.25 -16.38
C GLN A 219 2.24 21.85 -16.77
N PHE A 220 3.14 21.68 -15.80
CA PHE A 220 4.50 21.21 -16.04
C PHE A 220 4.54 19.86 -16.77
N LEU A 221 3.68 18.92 -16.39
CA LEU A 221 3.64 17.59 -17.02
C LEU A 221 2.90 17.61 -18.36
N PHE A 222 1.70 18.19 -18.42
CA PHE A 222 0.78 17.97 -19.54
C PHE A 222 0.61 19.18 -20.46
N GLY A 223 1.26 20.30 -20.14
CA GLY A 223 1.16 21.54 -20.89
C GLY A 223 -0.05 22.40 -20.50
N GLU A 224 -0.32 23.40 -21.32
CA GLU A 224 -1.37 24.39 -21.07
C GLU A 224 -2.72 24.02 -21.74
N GLY A 225 -3.75 24.82 -21.47
CA GLY A 225 -5.04 24.72 -22.13
C GLY A 225 -6.10 23.96 -21.30
N GLU A 226 -7.10 23.42 -22.00
CA GLU A 226 -8.24 22.74 -21.37
C GLU A 226 -7.85 21.53 -20.51
N ILE A 227 -6.68 20.92 -20.76
CA ILE A 227 -6.18 19.76 -20.00
C ILE A 227 -6.01 20.07 -18.51
N LEU A 228 -5.76 21.33 -18.15
CA LEU A 228 -5.69 21.77 -16.76
C LEU A 228 -7.06 21.62 -16.07
N ALA A 229 -8.16 21.82 -16.80
CA ALA A 229 -9.52 21.96 -16.30
C ALA A 229 -10.40 20.71 -16.49
N ARG A 230 -9.78 19.54 -16.71
CA ARG A 230 -10.44 18.23 -16.79
C ARG A 230 -9.54 17.11 -16.28
N GLU A 231 -10.11 15.94 -16.06
CA GLU A 231 -9.32 14.72 -15.81
C GLU A 231 -8.36 14.42 -16.96
N ILE A 232 -7.16 13.92 -16.63
CA ILE A 232 -6.23 13.38 -17.62
C ILE A 232 -6.81 12.09 -18.19
N ARG A 233 -6.83 11.97 -19.51
CA ARG A 233 -7.37 10.82 -20.23
C ARG A 233 -6.23 9.96 -20.76
N TYR A 234 -6.52 8.69 -21.04
CA TYR A 234 -5.57 7.80 -21.68
C TYR A 234 -5.06 8.37 -23.02
N SER A 235 -5.93 9.07 -23.77
CA SER A 235 -5.58 9.69 -25.05
C SER A 235 -4.61 10.87 -24.94
N ASP A 236 -4.42 11.45 -23.74
CA ASP A 236 -3.47 12.54 -23.52
C ASP A 236 -2.03 12.02 -23.36
N LEU A 237 -1.87 10.71 -23.18
CA LEU A 237 -0.57 10.08 -22.92
C LEU A 237 0.09 9.65 -24.23
N CYS A 238 1.41 9.86 -24.33
CA CYS A 238 2.16 9.39 -25.48
C CYS A 238 2.38 7.86 -25.42
N LYS A 239 2.70 7.24 -26.56
CA LYS A 239 2.94 5.79 -26.67
C LYS A 239 3.98 5.25 -25.68
N LYS A 240 5.00 6.05 -25.35
CA LYS A 240 6.07 5.64 -24.42
C LYS A 240 5.58 5.59 -22.97
N THR A 241 4.81 6.60 -22.54
CA THR A 241 4.12 6.59 -21.24
C THR A 241 3.15 5.43 -21.13
N ILE A 242 2.39 5.16 -22.20
CA ILE A 242 1.46 4.02 -22.27
C ILE A 242 2.21 2.70 -22.13
N LEU A 243 3.31 2.50 -22.86
CA LEU A 243 4.12 1.28 -22.75
C LEU A 243 4.63 1.05 -21.33
N LEU A 244 5.10 2.11 -20.66
CA LEU A 244 5.51 2.02 -19.26
C LEU A 244 4.33 1.60 -18.39
N MET A 245 3.19 2.27 -18.49
CA MET A 245 2.01 1.92 -17.72
C MET A 245 1.58 0.46 -17.96
N GLU A 246 1.57 -0.01 -19.21
CA GLU A 246 1.21 -1.38 -19.59
C GLU A 246 2.23 -2.44 -19.17
N SER A 247 3.45 -2.05 -18.79
CA SER A 247 4.46 -2.98 -18.24
C SER A 247 4.04 -3.55 -16.89
N GLY A 248 3.16 -2.86 -16.16
CA GLY A 248 2.73 -3.25 -14.82
C GLY A 248 3.69 -2.87 -13.71
N PHE A 249 4.64 -1.93 -13.95
CA PHE A 249 5.48 -1.35 -12.90
C PHE A 249 4.67 -0.64 -11.81
N VAL A 250 3.45 -0.19 -12.14
CA VAL A 250 2.46 0.34 -11.20
C VAL A 250 1.11 -0.27 -11.53
N GLN A 251 0.41 -0.77 -10.51
CA GLN A 251 -0.91 -1.36 -10.63
C GLN A 251 -1.77 -1.00 -9.42
N VAL A 252 -3.07 -0.84 -9.62
CA VAL A 252 -4.04 -0.74 -8.53
C VAL A 252 -4.70 -2.10 -8.40
N LEU A 253 -4.62 -2.75 -7.24
CA LEU A 253 -5.18 -4.10 -7.10
C LEU A 253 -6.72 -4.09 -7.13
N PRO A 254 -7.37 -5.19 -7.58
CA PRO A 254 -8.83 -5.27 -7.70
C PRO A 254 -9.54 -5.36 -6.34
N GLN A 255 -8.79 -5.33 -5.24
CA GLN A 255 -9.29 -5.45 -3.88
C GLN A 255 -8.62 -4.41 -2.99
N ARG A 256 -9.34 -4.02 -1.94
CA ARG A 256 -8.83 -3.18 -0.86
C ARG A 256 -8.18 -4.02 0.22
N ASP A 257 -7.44 -3.35 1.08
CA ASP A 257 -7.01 -3.95 2.33
C ASP A 257 -8.19 -4.09 3.33
N ALA A 258 -7.92 -4.63 4.51
CA ALA A 258 -8.94 -4.87 5.54
C ALA A 258 -9.60 -3.58 6.07
N ALA A 259 -8.93 -2.43 5.94
CA ALA A 259 -9.41 -1.11 6.37
C ALA A 259 -10.13 -0.32 5.26
N GLY A 260 -10.20 -0.85 4.04
CA GLY A 260 -10.85 -0.19 2.89
C GLY A 260 -9.91 0.70 2.06
N ARG A 261 -8.61 0.65 2.34
CA ARG A 261 -7.58 1.41 1.63
C ARG A 261 -7.31 0.79 0.26
N SER A 262 -7.09 1.63 -0.74
CA SER A 262 -6.67 1.16 -2.07
C SER A 262 -5.24 0.64 -1.99
N ILE A 263 -4.96 -0.48 -2.67
CA ILE A 263 -3.61 -1.07 -2.70
C ILE A 263 -2.95 -0.67 -4.01
N MET A 264 -1.96 0.22 -3.93
CA MET A 264 -1.09 0.56 -5.05
C MET A 264 0.11 -0.37 -5.02
N PHE A 265 0.27 -1.17 -6.05
CA PHE A 265 1.32 -2.17 -6.18
C PHE A 265 2.40 -1.68 -7.14
N VAL A 266 3.64 -1.61 -6.69
CA VAL A 266 4.75 -0.98 -7.42
C VAL A 266 5.92 -1.95 -7.58
N ARG A 267 6.48 -2.01 -8.79
CA ARG A 267 7.65 -2.80 -9.17
C ARG A 267 8.65 -1.96 -9.95
N PRO A 268 9.58 -1.28 -9.26
CA PRO A 268 10.52 -0.36 -9.91
C PRO A 268 11.35 -1.00 -11.02
N GLN A 269 11.73 -2.27 -10.93
CA GLN A 269 12.49 -2.98 -11.97
C GLN A 269 11.77 -3.03 -13.33
N LEU A 270 10.45 -3.18 -13.32
CA LEU A 270 9.69 -3.22 -14.56
C LEU A 270 9.72 -1.88 -15.28
N GLN A 271 9.83 -0.78 -14.52
CA GLN A 271 10.09 0.54 -15.07
C GLN A 271 11.47 0.56 -15.75
N SER A 272 12.54 0.16 -15.05
CA SER A 272 13.90 0.09 -15.63
C SER A 272 13.95 -0.74 -16.92
N LYS A 273 13.36 -1.94 -16.91
CA LYS A 273 13.33 -2.85 -18.07
C LYS A 273 12.54 -2.27 -19.24
N ALA A 274 11.37 -1.71 -18.99
CA ALA A 274 10.57 -1.07 -20.03
C ALA A 274 11.27 0.17 -20.61
N MET A 275 12.02 0.92 -19.79
CA MET A 275 12.83 2.04 -20.26
C MET A 275 13.97 1.61 -21.17
N GLN A 276 14.67 0.51 -20.85
CA GLN A 276 15.72 -0.04 -21.72
C GLN A 276 15.17 -0.42 -23.12
N GLN A 277 13.90 -0.84 -23.21
CA GLN A 277 13.25 -1.16 -24.49
C GLN A 277 12.86 0.06 -25.32
N LEU A 278 12.72 1.25 -24.70
CA LEU A 278 12.32 2.49 -25.38
C LEU A 278 13.44 3.16 -26.20
N GLY A 279 14.65 2.57 -26.17
CA GLY A 279 15.86 3.08 -26.82
C GLY A 279 16.59 4.14 -25.99
N PRO A 280 17.76 4.61 -26.46
CA PRO A 280 18.54 5.61 -25.76
C PRO A 280 17.78 6.94 -25.66
N GLY A 281 17.81 7.57 -24.49
CA GLY A 281 17.20 8.86 -24.21
C GLY A 281 17.78 9.45 -22.93
N PRO A 282 17.66 10.78 -22.73
CA PRO A 282 18.15 11.39 -21.51
C PRO A 282 17.35 10.86 -20.31
N PRO A 283 17.99 10.52 -19.18
CA PRO A 283 17.33 9.99 -18.00
C PRO A 283 16.16 10.85 -17.48
N SER A 284 16.22 12.17 -17.65
CA SER A 284 15.12 13.11 -17.32
C SER A 284 13.82 12.84 -18.08
N LEU A 285 13.91 12.47 -19.36
CA LEU A 285 12.76 12.15 -20.20
C LEU A 285 12.09 10.83 -19.79
N HIS A 286 12.88 9.87 -19.32
CA HIS A 286 12.37 8.62 -18.76
C HIS A 286 11.56 8.88 -17.47
N SER A 287 12.08 9.70 -16.56
CA SER A 287 11.35 10.12 -15.36
C SER A 287 10.07 10.89 -15.66
N GLU A 288 10.05 11.69 -16.74
CA GLU A 288 8.83 12.35 -17.19
C GLU A 288 7.75 11.34 -17.57
N TYR A 289 8.07 10.34 -18.38
CA TYR A 289 7.10 9.32 -18.79
C TYR A 289 6.60 8.50 -17.60
N ALA A 290 7.48 8.09 -16.68
CA ALA A 290 7.11 7.36 -15.48
C ALA A 290 6.21 8.21 -14.56
N THR A 291 6.52 9.49 -14.41
CA THR A 291 5.73 10.43 -13.60
C THR A 291 4.35 10.64 -14.21
N LYS A 292 4.23 10.78 -15.54
CA LYS A 292 2.93 10.86 -16.23
C LYS A 292 2.10 9.59 -16.07
N ALA A 293 2.72 8.42 -16.17
CA ALA A 293 2.04 7.14 -15.95
C ALA A 293 1.53 7.02 -14.51
N MET A 294 2.39 7.31 -13.52
CA MET A 294 2.03 7.31 -12.10
C MET A 294 0.93 8.34 -11.79
N TRP A 295 1.02 9.54 -12.38
CA TRP A 295 0.00 10.58 -12.24
C TRP A 295 -1.35 10.11 -12.74
N TYR A 296 -1.39 9.53 -13.95
CA TYR A 296 -2.64 9.01 -14.50
C TYR A 296 -3.24 7.94 -13.58
N MET A 297 -2.46 6.93 -13.19
CA MET A 297 -2.93 5.85 -12.30
C MET A 297 -3.45 6.38 -10.96
N LEU A 298 -2.71 7.29 -10.31
CA LEU A 298 -3.13 7.87 -9.04
C LEU A 298 -4.35 8.77 -9.20
N SER A 299 -4.35 9.71 -10.14
CA SER A 299 -5.48 10.64 -10.35
C SER A 299 -6.78 9.90 -10.67
N THR A 300 -6.74 8.83 -11.48
CA THR A 300 -7.91 7.97 -11.70
C THR A 300 -8.35 7.21 -10.46
N THR A 301 -7.40 6.76 -9.63
CA THR A 301 -7.71 6.05 -8.37
C THR A 301 -8.35 7.00 -7.36
N LEU A 302 -7.90 8.26 -7.32
CA LEU A 302 -8.42 9.29 -6.44
C LEU A 302 -9.80 9.83 -6.84
N GLN A 303 -10.36 9.42 -7.98
CA GLN A 303 -11.78 9.69 -8.30
C GLN A 303 -12.73 8.89 -7.38
N ASP A 304 -12.24 7.81 -6.76
CA ASP A 304 -13.01 7.02 -5.82
C ASP A 304 -12.99 7.64 -4.41
N GLU A 305 -14.20 7.94 -3.91
CA GLU A 305 -14.40 8.57 -2.60
C GLU A 305 -13.85 7.74 -1.44
N GLU A 306 -13.99 6.40 -1.49
CA GLU A 306 -13.47 5.52 -0.44
C GLU A 306 -11.96 5.65 -0.34
N THR A 307 -11.26 5.76 -1.48
CA THR A 307 -9.81 5.94 -1.52
C THR A 307 -9.39 7.33 -1.04
N GLN A 308 -10.16 8.38 -1.32
CA GLN A 308 -9.88 9.71 -0.75
C GLN A 308 -9.98 9.69 0.79
N LYS A 309 -10.98 8.98 1.34
CA LYS A 309 -11.22 8.88 2.78
C LYS A 309 -10.20 7.98 3.47
N LYS A 310 -10.08 6.73 3.03
CA LYS A 310 -9.24 5.70 3.68
C LYS A 310 -7.76 5.79 3.30
N GLY A 311 -7.45 6.41 2.16
CA GLY A 311 -6.09 6.53 1.65
C GLY A 311 -5.63 5.30 0.85
N ILE A 312 -4.32 5.30 0.57
CA ILE A 312 -3.63 4.32 -0.25
C ILE A 312 -2.53 3.66 0.57
N VAL A 313 -2.42 2.34 0.45
CA VAL A 313 -1.26 1.58 0.89
C VAL A 313 -0.43 1.23 -0.34
N ALA A 314 0.83 1.63 -0.34
CA ALA A 314 1.78 1.25 -1.37
C ALA A 314 2.48 -0.05 -0.98
N VAL A 315 2.44 -1.07 -1.83
CA VAL A 315 3.24 -2.29 -1.69
C VAL A 315 4.26 -2.30 -2.81
N MET A 316 5.54 -2.21 -2.44
CA MET A 316 6.67 -2.20 -3.37
C MET A 316 7.36 -3.56 -3.33
N VAL A 317 7.57 -4.18 -4.50
CA VAL A 317 8.32 -5.44 -4.62
C VAL A 317 9.55 -5.22 -5.49
N GLY A 318 10.70 -5.64 -4.95
CA GLY A 318 12.00 -5.52 -5.60
C GLY A 318 12.73 -4.23 -5.29
N ASN A 319 14.02 -4.22 -5.59
CA ASN A 319 14.95 -3.10 -5.48
C ASN A 319 14.52 -1.87 -6.31
N HIS A 320 14.67 -0.68 -5.75
CA HIS A 320 14.70 0.52 -6.56
C HIS A 320 16.13 0.64 -7.11
N GLU A 321 16.31 0.47 -8.42
CA GLU A 321 17.54 0.98 -9.04
C GLU A 321 17.42 2.51 -9.02
N CYS A 322 18.35 3.19 -8.36
CA CYS A 322 18.44 4.63 -8.49
C CYS A 322 18.79 4.90 -9.96
N MET A 323 17.91 5.58 -10.69
CA MET A 323 18.23 5.97 -12.05
C MET A 323 19.38 6.97 -12.01
N ASP A 324 20.29 6.93 -12.99
CA ASP A 324 21.35 7.93 -13.21
C ASP A 324 20.74 9.30 -13.60
N ILE A 325 20.02 9.92 -12.68
CA ILE A 325 19.32 11.19 -12.84
C ILE A 325 19.88 12.15 -11.80
N ASP A 326 20.12 13.39 -12.21
CA ASP A 326 20.53 14.40 -11.26
C ASP A 326 19.43 14.66 -10.21
N ILE A 327 19.86 14.95 -8.98
CA ILE A 327 18.96 15.04 -7.82
C ILE A 327 17.87 16.10 -8.03
N LYS A 328 18.19 17.22 -8.70
CA LYS A 328 17.21 18.29 -8.93
C LYS A 328 16.09 17.82 -9.84
N THR A 329 16.42 17.11 -10.91
CA THR A 329 15.43 16.49 -11.79
C THR A 329 14.59 15.46 -11.04
N MET A 330 15.22 14.60 -10.21
CA MET A 330 14.50 13.64 -9.38
C MET A 330 13.53 14.30 -8.40
N GLN A 331 13.96 15.34 -7.70
CA GLN A 331 13.15 16.13 -6.77
C GLN A 331 11.96 16.79 -7.48
N LYS A 332 12.17 17.35 -8.67
CA LYS A 332 11.09 17.97 -9.46
C LYS A 332 9.99 16.97 -9.83
N PHE A 333 10.35 15.76 -10.26
CA PHE A 333 9.38 14.71 -10.55
C PHE A 333 8.76 14.09 -9.30
N HIS A 334 9.47 14.09 -8.16
CA HIS A 334 8.87 13.79 -6.87
C HIS A 334 7.82 14.82 -6.47
N GLU A 335 8.14 16.12 -6.54
CA GLU A 335 7.20 17.21 -6.24
C GLU A 335 5.94 17.12 -7.10
N ALA A 336 6.10 16.83 -8.40
CA ALA A 336 4.95 16.61 -9.27
C ALA A 336 4.05 15.46 -8.77
N ARG A 337 4.62 14.32 -8.34
CA ARG A 337 3.84 13.20 -7.75
C ARG A 337 3.19 13.58 -6.42
N GLU A 338 3.84 14.43 -5.61
CA GLU A 338 3.32 14.91 -4.33
C GLU A 338 2.23 15.97 -4.45
N SER A 339 2.08 16.59 -5.62
CA SER A 339 1.01 17.57 -5.87
C SER A 339 -0.38 16.95 -6.12
N LEU A 340 -0.52 15.62 -6.08
CA LEU A 340 -1.82 14.95 -6.13
C LEU A 340 -2.47 14.93 -4.75
N PRO A 341 -3.80 15.12 -4.63
CA PRO A 341 -4.53 15.07 -3.36
C PRO A 341 -4.68 13.63 -2.86
N LYS A 342 -3.56 13.02 -2.45
CA LYS A 342 -3.46 11.63 -2.03
C LYS A 342 -3.02 11.54 -0.57
N LYS A 343 -3.51 10.51 0.12
CA LYS A 343 -3.08 10.14 1.47
C LYS A 343 -2.40 8.78 1.41
N ILE A 344 -1.07 8.75 1.53
CA ILE A 344 -0.32 7.48 1.63
C ILE A 344 -0.19 7.13 3.10
N VAL A 345 -0.90 6.09 3.53
CA VAL A 345 -1.01 5.68 4.95
C VAL A 345 -0.23 4.40 5.27
N GLY A 346 0.60 3.96 4.34
CA GLY A 346 1.47 2.79 4.50
C GLY A 346 2.31 2.57 3.25
N ILE A 347 3.60 2.32 3.42
CA ILE A 347 4.52 1.94 2.35
C ILE A 347 5.24 0.67 2.78
N HIS A 348 4.93 -0.45 2.15
CA HIS A 348 5.46 -1.77 2.48
C HIS A 348 6.46 -2.21 1.42
N LEU A 349 7.75 -2.20 1.76
CA LEU A 349 8.81 -2.69 0.87
C LEU A 349 9.01 -4.19 1.10
N CYS A 350 8.88 -4.99 0.06
CA CYS A 350 9.01 -6.44 0.12
C CYS A 350 10.23 -6.89 -0.70
N SER A 351 11.13 -7.64 -0.08
CA SER A 351 12.36 -8.13 -0.70
C SER A 351 12.82 -9.46 -0.10
N ASP A 352 13.53 -10.27 -0.86
CA ASP A 352 14.29 -11.42 -0.37
C ASP A 352 15.77 -11.08 -0.10
N ASP A 353 16.20 -9.88 -0.49
CA ASP A 353 17.55 -9.37 -0.34
C ASP A 353 17.62 -8.25 0.71
N LEU A 354 18.47 -8.43 1.71
CA LEU A 354 18.74 -7.46 2.77
C LEU A 354 19.48 -6.22 2.24
N SER A 355 20.25 -6.36 1.16
CA SER A 355 20.98 -5.23 0.56
C SER A 355 20.03 -4.09 0.10
N ILE A 356 18.75 -4.41 -0.08
CA ILE A 356 17.72 -3.44 -0.46
C ILE A 356 17.63 -2.28 0.53
N THR A 357 17.85 -2.50 1.84
CA THR A 357 17.80 -1.44 2.84
C THR A 357 18.80 -0.34 2.53
N ASN A 358 19.99 -0.75 2.09
CA ASN A 358 21.07 0.15 1.72
C ASN A 358 20.74 0.89 0.42
N SER A 359 20.23 0.17 -0.58
CA SER A 359 19.82 0.77 -1.86
C SER A 359 18.68 1.79 -1.70
N MET A 360 17.92 1.73 -0.60
CA MET A 360 16.81 2.64 -0.32
C MET A 360 17.21 3.95 0.33
N ALA A 361 18.42 4.09 0.88
CA ALA A 361 18.82 5.32 1.57
C ALA A 361 18.67 6.58 0.71
N PRO A 362 19.12 6.62 -0.57
CA PRO A 362 18.88 7.77 -1.45
C PRO A 362 17.40 8.07 -1.66
N ALA A 363 16.58 7.05 -1.86
CA ALA A 363 15.14 7.21 -2.08
C ALA A 363 14.42 7.73 -0.83
N LYS A 364 14.78 7.25 0.37
CA LYS A 364 14.22 7.75 1.64
C LYS A 364 14.55 9.22 1.88
N LEU A 365 15.77 9.65 1.53
CA LEU A 365 16.17 11.05 1.67
C LEU A 365 15.46 11.95 0.66
N HIS A 366 15.50 11.61 -0.63
CA HIS A 366 15.15 12.54 -1.70
C HIS A 366 13.76 12.35 -2.31
N MET A 367 13.12 11.20 -2.08
CA MET A 367 11.87 10.81 -2.74
C MET A 367 10.74 10.47 -1.76
N MET A 368 10.97 10.63 -0.45
CA MET A 368 9.95 10.44 0.56
C MET A 368 9.81 11.71 1.38
N THR A 369 8.57 12.14 1.57
CA THR A 369 8.25 13.16 2.57
C THR A 369 8.44 12.61 3.99
N LYS A 370 8.50 13.48 5.00
CA LYS A 370 8.49 13.07 6.41
C LYS A 370 7.35 12.06 6.68
N GLU A 371 6.14 12.37 6.22
CA GLU A 371 4.97 11.50 6.41
C GLU A 371 5.18 10.12 5.77
N MET A 372 5.70 10.05 4.54
CA MET A 372 6.00 8.78 3.87
C MET A 372 7.05 7.96 4.61
N ARG A 373 8.10 8.60 5.14
CA ARG A 373 9.14 7.91 5.93
C ARG A 373 8.58 7.29 7.21
N MET A 374 7.70 8.01 7.90
CA MET A 374 7.05 7.50 9.12
C MET A 374 6.14 6.28 8.83
N HIS A 375 5.56 6.23 7.63
CA HIS A 375 4.67 5.15 7.15
C HIS A 375 5.40 4.00 6.44
N PHE A 376 6.73 4.06 6.33
CA PHE A 376 7.52 3.06 5.65
C PHE A 376 7.79 1.81 6.51
N ARG A 377 7.57 0.62 5.98
CA ARG A 377 7.79 -0.67 6.63
C ARG A 377 8.51 -1.65 5.68
N PRO A 378 9.75 -2.07 5.99
CA PRO A 378 10.42 -3.11 5.23
C PRO A 378 9.98 -4.51 5.70
N HIS A 379 9.83 -5.43 4.75
CA HIS A 379 9.51 -6.85 4.90
C HIS A 379 10.55 -7.65 4.12
N ILE A 380 11.53 -8.20 4.83
CA ILE A 380 12.70 -8.84 4.21
C ILE A 380 12.75 -10.29 4.64
N SER A 381 12.47 -11.20 3.70
CA SER A 381 12.60 -12.63 3.94
C SER A 381 12.80 -13.40 2.64
N LYS A 382 13.64 -14.45 2.71
CA LYS A 382 13.81 -15.41 1.61
C LYS A 382 12.58 -16.28 1.37
N ASP A 383 11.68 -16.39 2.36
CA ASP A 383 10.42 -17.10 2.21
C ASP A 383 9.28 -16.10 1.94
N PRO A 384 8.70 -16.09 0.71
CA PRO A 384 7.58 -15.23 0.38
C PRO A 384 6.38 -15.36 1.32
N LYS A 385 6.19 -16.54 1.95
CA LYS A 385 5.09 -16.76 2.89
C LYS A 385 5.24 -15.95 4.17
N GLN A 386 6.47 -15.70 4.60
CA GLN A 386 6.73 -14.85 5.76
C GLN A 386 6.36 -13.39 5.45
N ILE A 387 6.77 -12.88 4.29
CA ILE A 387 6.39 -11.54 3.82
C ILE A 387 4.86 -11.42 3.76
N ILE A 388 4.18 -12.42 3.18
CA ILE A 388 2.71 -12.43 3.11
C ILE A 388 2.09 -12.41 4.50
N PHE A 389 2.60 -13.22 5.44
CA PHE A 389 2.11 -13.24 6.81
C PHE A 389 2.28 -11.87 7.50
N GLU A 390 3.43 -11.23 7.34
CA GLU A 390 3.68 -9.89 7.88
C GLU A 390 2.71 -8.86 7.29
N LEU A 391 2.54 -8.83 5.95
CA LEU A 391 1.57 -7.95 5.28
C LEU A 391 0.13 -8.18 5.78
N GLN A 392 -0.25 -9.43 6.08
CA GLN A 392 -1.56 -9.76 6.64
C GLN A 392 -1.77 -9.16 8.04
N THR A 393 -0.72 -8.95 8.83
CA THR A 393 -0.83 -8.25 10.13
C THR A 393 -1.21 -6.77 9.98
N PHE A 394 -0.96 -6.19 8.81
CA PHE A 394 -1.43 -4.85 8.42
C PHE A 394 -2.76 -4.89 7.66
N GLY A 395 -3.38 -6.06 7.55
CA GLY A 395 -4.63 -6.26 6.82
C GLY A 395 -4.49 -6.23 5.30
N ILE A 396 -3.28 -6.41 4.75
CA ILE A 396 -3.04 -6.33 3.31
C ILE A 396 -3.11 -7.72 2.68
N PRO A 397 -4.14 -8.04 1.87
CA PRO A 397 -4.34 -9.37 1.31
C PRO A 397 -3.51 -9.58 0.04
N ILE A 398 -2.20 -9.74 0.16
CA ILE A 398 -1.33 -10.13 -0.96
C ILE A 398 -1.19 -11.66 -1.02
N THR A 399 -1.14 -12.20 -2.24
CA THR A 399 -0.89 -13.63 -2.51
C THR A 399 0.49 -13.86 -3.13
N GLU A 400 1.01 -15.08 -3.08
CA GLU A 400 2.31 -15.45 -3.68
C GLU A 400 2.42 -15.04 -5.17
N GLU A 401 1.31 -15.02 -5.91
CA GLU A 401 1.24 -14.53 -7.29
C GLU A 401 1.89 -13.14 -7.48
N TYR A 402 1.71 -12.24 -6.52
CA TYR A 402 2.22 -10.87 -6.58
C TYR A 402 3.68 -10.76 -6.15
N LEU A 403 4.27 -11.79 -5.53
CA LEU A 403 5.68 -11.80 -5.12
C LEU A 403 6.58 -12.55 -6.09
N LYS A 404 6.03 -13.05 -7.21
CA LYS A 404 6.79 -13.75 -8.25
C LYS A 404 7.87 -12.86 -8.90
N PRO A 405 8.93 -13.44 -9.50
CA PRO A 405 9.90 -12.68 -10.27
C PRO A 405 9.27 -11.86 -11.41
N ASP A 406 9.92 -10.78 -11.83
CA ASP A 406 9.41 -9.82 -12.83
C ASP A 406 8.90 -10.44 -14.13
N ALA A 407 9.56 -11.50 -14.61
CA ALA A 407 9.18 -12.17 -15.86
C ALA A 407 7.79 -12.84 -15.79
N GLN A 408 7.24 -12.99 -14.58
CA GLN A 408 5.96 -13.65 -14.32
C GLN A 408 4.90 -12.68 -13.77
N VAL A 409 5.10 -11.37 -13.93
CA VAL A 409 4.16 -10.37 -13.40
C VAL A 409 2.80 -10.52 -14.08
N ASN A 410 1.78 -10.68 -13.25
CA ASN A 410 0.41 -10.76 -13.70
C ASN A 410 -0.13 -9.35 -13.95
N VAL A 411 -0.34 -9.02 -15.22
CA VAL A 411 -0.93 -7.74 -15.66
C VAL A 411 -2.35 -7.93 -16.21
N THR A 412 -2.98 -9.08 -15.96
CA THR A 412 -4.32 -9.39 -16.50
C THR A 412 -5.34 -8.36 -16.03
N TRP A 413 -5.36 -8.11 -14.72
CA TRP A 413 -6.22 -7.10 -14.14
C TRP A 413 -5.89 -5.69 -14.63
N LEU A 414 -4.61 -5.32 -14.73
CA LEU A 414 -4.21 -4.02 -15.24
C LEU A 414 -4.77 -3.74 -16.64
N ARG A 415 -4.72 -4.72 -17.55
CA ARG A 415 -5.29 -4.59 -18.90
C ARG A 415 -6.80 -4.38 -18.85
N GLU A 416 -7.51 -5.19 -18.06
CA GLU A 416 -8.96 -5.05 -17.86
C GLU A 416 -9.32 -3.68 -17.26
N TRP A 417 -8.57 -3.24 -16.26
CA TRP A 417 -8.71 -1.93 -15.63
C TRP A 417 -8.50 -0.80 -16.64
N LEU A 418 -7.46 -0.87 -17.49
CA LEU A 418 -7.20 0.12 -18.53
C LEU A 418 -8.31 0.15 -19.58
N ASP A 419 -8.85 -0.99 -19.97
CA ASP A 419 -9.92 -1.07 -20.97
C ASP A 419 -11.26 -0.56 -20.43
N ILE A 420 -11.59 -0.85 -19.16
CA ILE A 420 -12.72 -0.22 -18.46
C ILE A 420 -12.52 1.29 -18.46
N ARG A 421 -11.32 1.76 -18.08
CA ARG A 421 -11.07 3.19 -17.96
C ARG A 421 -11.18 3.92 -19.30
N LYS A 422 -10.62 3.37 -20.37
CA LYS A 422 -10.77 3.89 -21.74
C LYS A 422 -12.23 3.95 -22.17
N SER A 423 -13.06 3.02 -21.71
CA SER A 423 -14.49 2.99 -22.01
C SER A 423 -15.24 4.07 -21.23
N GLN A 424 -14.99 4.20 -19.93
CA GLN A 424 -15.55 5.24 -19.07
C GLN A 424 -15.23 6.66 -19.58
N GLU A 425 -14.02 6.89 -20.09
CA GLU A 425 -13.60 8.20 -20.62
C GLU A 425 -14.33 8.62 -21.91
N LYS A 426 -14.91 7.66 -22.64
CA LYS A 426 -15.69 7.91 -23.86
C LYS A 426 -17.18 8.09 -23.59
N GLU A 427 -17.68 7.56 -22.47
CA GLU A 427 -19.08 7.67 -22.09
C GLU A 427 -19.42 9.10 -21.63
N SER A 428 -20.67 9.53 -21.84
CA SER A 428 -21.15 10.83 -21.39
C SER A 428 -21.25 10.89 -19.86
N LYS A 429 -21.05 12.09 -19.29
CA LYS A 429 -21.13 12.34 -17.84
C LYS A 429 -22.46 11.93 -17.19
N ASP A 430 -23.52 11.75 -17.98
CA ASP A 430 -24.86 11.41 -17.49
C ASP A 430 -25.04 9.91 -17.15
N SER A 431 -24.10 9.05 -17.54
CA SER A 431 -24.13 7.63 -17.16
C SER A 431 -23.55 7.43 -15.77
N PRO A 432 -24.20 6.65 -14.88
CA PRO A 432 -23.61 6.31 -13.58
C PRO A 432 -22.29 5.57 -13.81
N ALA A 433 -21.19 6.19 -13.39
CA ALA A 433 -19.86 5.63 -13.53
C ALA A 433 -19.74 4.37 -12.66
N GLY A 434 -19.31 3.27 -13.26
CA GLY A 434 -19.02 2.07 -12.48
C GLY A 434 -17.77 2.23 -11.63
N VAL A 435 -17.74 1.50 -10.52
CA VAL A 435 -16.64 1.49 -9.55
C VAL A 435 -15.59 0.48 -10.00
N LEU A 436 -14.31 0.82 -9.87
CA LEU A 436 -13.21 -0.07 -10.25
C LEU A 436 -12.90 -1.10 -9.14
N VAL A 437 -12.88 -0.65 -7.88
CA VAL A 437 -12.56 -1.48 -6.71
C VAL A 437 -13.70 -1.40 -5.68
N PRO A 438 -14.47 -2.49 -5.47
CA PRO A 438 -15.57 -2.53 -4.51
C PRO A 438 -15.15 -2.18 -3.08
N ARG A 439 -16.10 -1.70 -2.28
CA ARG A 439 -15.94 -1.46 -0.84
C ARG A 439 -16.13 -2.76 -0.06
N LYS A 440 -15.62 -2.81 1.16
CA LYS A 440 -15.64 -3.98 2.05
C LYS A 440 -17.04 -4.61 2.23
N PHE A 441 -18.08 -3.78 2.34
CA PHE A 441 -19.45 -4.23 2.57
C PHE A 441 -20.30 -4.36 1.31
N ASP A 442 -19.74 -4.12 0.13
CA ASP A 442 -20.45 -4.33 -1.14
C ASP A 442 -20.74 -5.84 -1.37
N VAL A 443 -21.94 -6.16 -1.83
CA VAL A 443 -22.39 -7.51 -2.18
C VAL A 443 -22.23 -7.72 -3.68
N LEU A 444 -21.29 -8.59 -4.05
CA LEU A 444 -20.87 -8.81 -5.43
C LEU A 444 -21.67 -9.94 -6.11
N PHE A 445 -22.12 -9.68 -7.33
CA PHE A 445 -22.70 -10.68 -8.22
C PHE A 445 -21.61 -11.54 -8.86
N GLY A 446 -22.00 -12.70 -9.41
CA GLY A 446 -21.08 -13.66 -10.03
C GLY A 446 -20.85 -14.94 -9.20
N ARG A 447 -20.21 -15.92 -9.85
CA ARG A 447 -19.97 -17.28 -9.29
C ARG A 447 -18.53 -17.53 -8.87
N GLY A 448 -17.62 -16.60 -9.14
CA GLY A 448 -16.19 -16.74 -8.85
C GLY A 448 -15.91 -16.87 -7.35
N LYS A 449 -14.83 -17.58 -7.00
CA LYS A 449 -14.39 -17.79 -5.60
C LYS A 449 -14.23 -16.45 -4.87
N ASN A 450 -13.50 -15.51 -5.48
CA ASN A 450 -13.25 -14.18 -4.90
C ASN A 450 -14.55 -13.44 -4.55
N ASN A 451 -15.56 -13.50 -5.41
CA ASN A 451 -16.85 -12.84 -5.16
C ASN A 451 -17.61 -13.54 -4.02
N ARG A 452 -17.52 -14.87 -3.90
CA ARG A 452 -18.19 -15.62 -2.82
C ARG A 452 -17.55 -15.36 -1.46
N GLU A 453 -16.24 -15.19 -1.42
CA GLU A 453 -15.45 -14.94 -0.21
C GLU A 453 -15.33 -13.45 0.13
N HIS A 454 -15.85 -12.56 -0.72
CA HIS A 454 -15.93 -11.13 -0.43
C HIS A 454 -16.70 -10.87 0.87
N THR A 455 -16.20 -9.96 1.70
CA THR A 455 -16.74 -9.69 3.04
C THR A 455 -18.23 -9.32 3.01
N GLY A 456 -18.67 -8.49 2.05
CA GLY A 456 -20.09 -8.17 1.88
C GLY A 456 -20.95 -9.39 1.56
N ASN A 457 -20.47 -10.33 0.75
CA ASN A 457 -21.21 -11.57 0.45
C ASN A 457 -21.30 -12.51 1.65
N LEU A 458 -20.19 -12.65 2.41
CA LEU A 458 -20.18 -13.42 3.64
C LEU A 458 -21.16 -12.83 4.67
N ARG A 459 -21.13 -11.50 4.85
CA ARG A 459 -22.04 -10.79 5.75
C ARG A 459 -23.50 -10.93 5.33
N CYS A 460 -23.81 -10.76 4.04
CA CYS A 460 -25.17 -10.97 3.52
C CYS A 460 -25.64 -12.41 3.73
N SER A 461 -24.76 -13.40 3.58
CA SER A 461 -25.08 -14.81 3.85
C SER A 461 -25.43 -15.04 5.33
N LEU A 462 -24.74 -14.38 6.27
CA LEU A 462 -25.05 -14.45 7.69
C LEU A 462 -26.39 -13.79 8.02
N LEU A 463 -26.69 -12.62 7.43
CA LEU A 463 -28.00 -11.97 7.57
C LEU A 463 -29.14 -12.88 7.11
N VAL A 464 -28.94 -13.59 5.99
CA VAL A 464 -29.89 -14.58 5.47
C VAL A 464 -30.06 -15.76 6.42
N GLU A 465 -28.95 -16.28 6.97
CA GLU A 465 -29.00 -17.37 7.95
C GLU A 465 -29.79 -16.98 9.21
N MET A 466 -29.58 -15.76 9.72
CA MET A 466 -30.31 -15.23 10.88
C MET A 466 -31.83 -15.09 10.65
N HIS A 467 -32.27 -14.86 9.40
CA HIS A 467 -33.68 -14.71 9.05
C HIS A 467 -34.28 -15.99 8.43
N MET A 468 -33.53 -17.09 8.37
CA MET A 468 -33.91 -18.31 7.64
C MET A 468 -35.20 -18.94 8.17
N GLU A 469 -35.35 -19.05 9.49
CA GLU A 469 -36.53 -19.65 10.11
C GLU A 469 -37.80 -18.82 9.86
N GLN A 470 -37.70 -17.49 10.04
CA GLN A 470 -38.78 -16.56 9.72
C GLN A 470 -39.16 -16.66 8.24
N TYR A 471 -38.16 -16.77 7.36
CA TYR A 471 -38.37 -16.89 5.93
C TYR A 471 -39.06 -18.20 5.55
N GLU A 472 -38.72 -19.35 6.13
CA GLU A 472 -39.38 -20.62 5.78
C GLU A 472 -40.86 -20.65 6.18
N ASN A 473 -41.18 -20.09 7.35
CA ASN A 473 -42.54 -20.02 7.89
C ASN A 473 -43.41 -18.91 7.27
N ALA A 474 -42.80 -17.99 6.52
CA ALA A 474 -43.46 -16.84 5.93
C ALA A 474 -44.26 -17.18 4.65
N SER A 475 -45.35 -16.43 4.45
CA SER A 475 -46.09 -16.36 3.18
C SER A 475 -45.23 -15.76 2.06
N LYS A 476 -45.71 -15.82 0.82
CA LYS A 476 -45.00 -15.25 -0.34
C LYS A 476 -44.75 -13.74 -0.20
N TYR A 477 -45.72 -13.02 0.35
CA TYR A 477 -45.60 -11.58 0.59
C TYR A 477 -44.58 -11.29 1.70
N GLU A 478 -44.67 -12.00 2.82
CA GLU A 478 -43.73 -11.84 3.94
C GLU A 478 -42.29 -12.21 3.56
N LYS A 479 -42.09 -13.25 2.73
CA LYS A 479 -40.76 -13.60 2.16
C LYS A 479 -40.15 -12.43 1.39
N THR A 480 -40.99 -11.70 0.65
CA THR A 480 -40.56 -10.50 -0.09
C THR A 480 -40.14 -9.41 0.89
N MET A 481 -40.91 -9.17 1.95
CA MET A 481 -40.58 -8.19 2.99
C MET A 481 -39.31 -8.53 3.76
N ILE A 482 -39.06 -9.82 4.05
CA ILE A 482 -37.84 -10.27 4.71
C ILE A 482 -36.62 -10.03 3.81
N ALA A 483 -36.72 -10.38 2.53
CA ALA A 483 -35.63 -10.12 1.57
C ALA A 483 -35.36 -8.61 1.44
N GLU A 484 -36.42 -7.80 1.38
CA GLU A 484 -36.35 -6.34 1.36
C GLU A 484 -35.64 -5.78 2.60
N ARG A 485 -35.98 -6.29 3.78
CA ARG A 485 -35.33 -5.89 5.03
C ARG A 485 -33.83 -6.16 5.00
N ILE A 486 -33.40 -7.32 4.49
CA ILE A 486 -31.98 -7.66 4.37
C ILE A 486 -31.25 -6.72 3.40
N VAL A 487 -31.89 -6.35 2.27
CA VAL A 487 -31.33 -5.34 1.36
C VAL A 487 -31.12 -4.02 2.11
N SER A 488 -32.12 -3.55 2.85
CA SER A 488 -31.99 -2.34 3.68
C SER A 488 -30.86 -2.46 4.73
N MET A 489 -30.69 -3.61 5.38
CA MET A 489 -29.60 -3.80 6.35
C MET A 489 -28.20 -3.71 5.72
N VAL A 490 -28.06 -4.12 4.45
CA VAL A 490 -26.80 -3.99 3.70
C VAL A 490 -26.54 -2.51 3.39
N GLU A 491 -27.55 -1.79 2.89
CA GLU A 491 -27.48 -0.36 2.57
C GLU A 491 -27.25 0.52 3.80
N GLU A 492 -27.91 0.23 4.92
CA GLU A 492 -27.72 0.89 6.23
C GLU A 492 -26.27 0.81 6.73
N SER A 493 -25.50 -0.13 6.21
CA SER A 493 -24.07 -0.31 6.52
C SER A 493 -23.15 0.16 5.40
N LEU A 494 -23.65 1.05 4.53
CA LEU A 494 -22.94 1.60 3.37
C LEU A 494 -22.52 0.55 2.33
N GLY A 495 -23.12 -0.63 2.33
CA GLY A 495 -22.90 -1.67 1.32
C GLY A 495 -23.85 -1.51 0.15
N ARG A 496 -23.37 -1.78 -1.07
CA ARG A 496 -24.18 -1.79 -2.29
C ARG A 496 -24.22 -3.18 -2.91
N PHE A 497 -25.23 -3.44 -3.72
CA PHE A 497 -25.28 -4.65 -4.54
C PHE A 497 -24.67 -4.34 -5.91
N LEU A 498 -23.57 -5.00 -6.25
CA LEU A 498 -22.77 -4.66 -7.43
C LEU A 498 -22.68 -5.82 -8.43
N LYS A 499 -22.81 -5.50 -9.71
CA LYS A 499 -22.63 -6.41 -10.83
C LYS A 499 -21.56 -5.89 -11.76
N PHE A 500 -20.63 -6.77 -12.12
CA PHE A 500 -19.52 -6.40 -12.99
C PHE A 500 -19.96 -6.35 -14.45
N GLU A 501 -19.67 -5.23 -15.11
CA GLU A 501 -19.87 -4.99 -16.53
C GLU A 501 -18.52 -4.67 -17.18
N ALA A 502 -18.13 -5.41 -18.22
CA ALA A 502 -16.78 -5.36 -18.80
C ALA A 502 -16.33 -3.95 -19.28
N LYS A 503 -17.25 -3.05 -19.60
CA LYS A 503 -16.94 -1.68 -20.06
C LYS A 503 -17.06 -0.62 -18.97
N LYS A 504 -17.75 -0.92 -17.87
CA LYS A 504 -18.07 0.06 -16.83
C LYS A 504 -17.42 -0.26 -15.49
N GLY A 505 -16.98 -1.50 -15.28
CA GLY A 505 -16.56 -1.99 -13.97
C GLY A 505 -17.75 -2.46 -13.15
N TRP A 506 -17.71 -2.26 -11.84
CA TRP A 506 -18.79 -2.63 -10.94
C TRP A 506 -19.90 -1.59 -10.94
N VAL A 507 -21.08 -1.98 -11.40
CA VAL A 507 -22.26 -1.12 -11.46
C VAL A 507 -23.24 -1.53 -10.37
N GLU A 508 -23.82 -0.56 -9.69
CA GLU A 508 -24.87 -0.80 -8.71
C GLU A 508 -26.14 -1.29 -9.40
N VAL A 509 -26.70 -2.38 -8.89
CA VAL A 509 -27.90 -3.00 -9.46
C VAL A 509 -29.17 -2.35 -8.91
N SER A 510 -30.29 -2.58 -9.60
CA SER A 510 -31.59 -2.16 -9.08
C SER A 510 -31.93 -2.86 -7.77
N ARG A 511 -32.77 -2.21 -6.96
CA ARG A 511 -33.26 -2.79 -5.69
C ARG A 511 -33.96 -4.13 -5.89
N ASP A 512 -34.65 -4.30 -7.01
CA ASP A 512 -35.27 -5.58 -7.39
C ASP A 512 -34.23 -6.68 -7.65
N GLU A 513 -33.17 -6.40 -8.40
CA GLU A 513 -32.07 -7.35 -8.61
C GLU A 513 -31.34 -7.68 -7.29
N ALA A 514 -31.16 -6.71 -6.39
CA ALA A 514 -30.61 -6.93 -5.06
C ALA A 514 -31.49 -7.89 -4.24
N ARG A 515 -32.80 -7.70 -4.25
CA ARG A 515 -33.77 -8.58 -3.58
C ARG A 515 -33.78 -9.99 -4.18
N GLU A 516 -33.66 -10.11 -5.50
CA GLU A 516 -33.51 -11.41 -6.16
C GLU A 516 -32.22 -12.11 -5.72
N LYS A 517 -31.10 -11.39 -5.62
CA LYS A 517 -29.83 -11.91 -5.11
C LYS A 517 -29.98 -12.42 -3.68
N VAL A 518 -30.66 -11.70 -2.79
CA VAL A 518 -30.98 -12.19 -1.43
C VAL A 518 -31.83 -13.46 -1.47
N SER A 519 -32.83 -13.51 -2.35
CA SER A 519 -33.64 -14.72 -2.55
C SER A 519 -32.79 -15.93 -3.02
N HIS A 520 -31.76 -15.68 -3.83
CA HIS A 520 -30.78 -16.71 -4.20
C HIS A 520 -29.95 -17.19 -3.00
N PHE A 521 -29.55 -16.31 -2.09
CA PHE A 521 -28.89 -16.70 -0.85
C PHE A 521 -29.78 -17.61 0.02
N PHE A 522 -31.07 -17.31 0.18
CA PHE A 522 -32.01 -18.20 0.88
C PHE A 522 -32.07 -19.59 0.26
N ARG A 523 -32.17 -19.68 -1.08
CA ARG A 523 -32.18 -20.97 -1.79
C ARG A 523 -30.88 -21.74 -1.59
N PHE A 524 -29.74 -21.05 -1.61
CA PHE A 524 -28.44 -21.66 -1.35
C PHE A 524 -28.32 -22.18 0.09
N GLN A 525 -28.75 -21.39 1.07
CA GLN A 525 -28.74 -21.79 2.48
C GLN A 525 -29.64 -23.01 2.72
N ARG A 526 -30.84 -23.05 2.11
CA ARG A 526 -31.72 -24.23 2.14
C ARG A 526 -31.04 -25.49 1.60
N SER A 527 -30.37 -25.37 0.44
CA SER A 527 -29.64 -26.51 -0.15
C SER A 527 -28.55 -27.04 0.78
N LYS A 528 -27.83 -26.15 1.47
CA LYS A 528 -26.77 -26.50 2.43
C LYS A 528 -27.31 -27.21 3.67
N MET A 529 -28.48 -26.79 4.17
CA MET A 529 -29.15 -27.45 5.30
C MET A 529 -29.61 -28.87 4.93
N ASN A 530 -30.18 -29.04 3.73
CA ASN A 530 -30.65 -30.35 3.26
C ASN A 530 -29.48 -31.33 3.03
N SER A 531 -28.36 -30.88 2.44
CA SER A 531 -27.18 -31.74 2.26
C SER A 531 -26.52 -32.18 3.57
N ASN A 532 -26.62 -31.36 4.63
CA ASN A 532 -26.11 -31.73 5.95
C ASN A 532 -27.05 -32.67 6.73
N GLY A 533 -28.34 -32.71 6.37
CA GLY A 533 -29.33 -33.62 6.94
C GLY A 533 -29.17 -35.06 6.45
N ASP A 534 -28.93 -35.26 5.16
CA ASP A 534 -28.74 -36.59 4.56
C ASP A 534 -27.50 -37.32 5.09
N ASN A 535 -26.43 -36.58 5.42
CA ASN A 535 -25.19 -37.18 5.94
C ASN A 535 -25.29 -37.64 7.42
N ARG A 536 -26.41 -37.38 8.11
CA ARG A 536 -26.66 -37.89 9.48
C ARG A 536 -27.57 -39.14 9.50
N GLY A 537 -28.09 -39.58 8.36
CA GLY A 537 -29.03 -40.71 8.24
C GLY A 537 -28.41 -42.07 7.84
N GLY A 538 -27.09 -42.13 7.58
CA GLY A 538 -26.39 -43.37 7.23
C GLY A 538 -26.09 -44.24 8.44
N LYS A 539 -26.71 -45.42 8.51
CA LYS A 539 -26.46 -46.50 9.48
C LYS A 539 -24.96 -46.71 9.76
N ARG A 540 -24.60 -46.75 11.05
CA ARG A 540 -23.37 -47.39 11.53
C ARG A 540 -23.53 -48.89 11.37
N ASP A 541 -22.93 -49.47 10.34
CA ASP A 541 -22.66 -50.90 10.30
C ASP A 541 -21.25 -51.16 10.86
N GLU A 542 -21.25 -51.85 11.99
CA GLU A 542 -20.08 -52.31 12.73
C GLU A 542 -19.54 -53.59 12.06
N LYS A 543 -18.39 -53.53 11.38
CA LYS A 543 -17.61 -54.74 11.10
C LYS A 543 -16.11 -54.48 10.84
N SER A 544 -15.34 -54.97 11.82
CA SER A 544 -14.02 -55.60 11.77
C SER A 544 -12.87 -54.93 11.01
N LEU A 545 -11.93 -54.45 11.83
CA LEU A 545 -10.50 -54.32 11.59
C LEU A 545 -9.91 -55.61 10.99
N THR A 546 -9.14 -55.47 9.90
CA THR A 546 -7.80 -56.04 9.72
C THR A 546 -7.09 -55.35 8.55
N ASP A 547 -6.03 -54.62 8.89
CA ASP A 547 -4.73 -54.57 8.20
C ASP A 547 -4.65 -54.11 6.74
N THR A 548 -4.25 -52.86 6.49
CA THR A 548 -2.83 -52.51 6.16
C THR A 548 -2.64 -50.99 6.05
N GLN A 549 -1.56 -50.53 6.68
CA GLN A 549 -0.96 -49.18 6.66
C GLN A 549 -0.45 -48.81 5.25
N GLY A 550 -0.28 -47.55 4.83
CA GLY A 550 -0.46 -46.26 5.50
C GLY A 550 -0.02 -45.07 4.61
N GLN A 551 -0.43 -43.86 5.00
CA GLN A 551 0.40 -42.63 5.09
C GLN A 551 -0.47 -41.47 5.63
N HIS A 552 -0.29 -41.19 6.93
CA HIS A 552 -0.79 -40.06 7.72
C HIS A 552 0.02 -38.79 7.37
N ALA A 553 -0.49 -37.55 7.26
CA ALA A 553 -1.51 -36.80 8.02
C ALA A 553 -1.25 -36.75 9.53
N LYS A 554 -0.41 -35.81 9.99
CA LYS A 554 -0.32 -35.44 11.41
C LYS A 554 -1.13 -34.18 11.69
N ARG A 555 -2.12 -34.38 12.57
CA ARG A 555 -2.96 -33.41 13.26
C ARG A 555 -2.20 -32.89 14.48
N ILE A 556 -2.27 -31.58 14.72
CA ILE A 556 -1.77 -30.92 15.93
C ILE A 556 -2.79 -31.13 17.05
N THR A 557 -2.30 -31.60 18.20
CA THR A 557 -3.01 -31.70 19.49
C THR A 557 -2.70 -30.43 20.31
N PRO A 558 -3.60 -29.92 21.17
CA PRO A 558 -3.30 -28.75 22.00
C PRO A 558 -2.29 -29.11 23.08
N CYS A 559 -1.30 -28.24 23.29
CA CYS A 559 -0.28 -28.41 24.32
C CYS A 559 -0.83 -28.02 25.71
N ALA A 560 -0.42 -28.79 26.71
CA ALA A 560 -0.73 -28.61 28.11
C ALA A 560 -0.01 -27.41 28.71
N SER A 561 -0.67 -26.72 29.65
CA SER A 561 -0.09 -25.67 30.48
C SER A 561 1.01 -26.23 31.41
N PRO A 562 2.11 -25.50 31.65
CA PRO A 562 3.08 -25.86 32.67
C PRO A 562 2.55 -25.58 34.08
N GLU A 563 2.69 -26.56 34.96
CA GLU A 563 2.41 -26.47 36.40
C GLU A 563 3.45 -25.54 37.08
N LEU A 564 2.96 -24.53 37.80
CA LEU A 564 3.74 -23.69 38.71
C LEU A 564 3.88 -24.39 40.08
N PRO A 565 4.99 -24.16 40.81
CA PRO A 565 5.22 -24.78 42.10
C PRO A 565 4.29 -24.22 43.17
N THR A 566 3.78 -25.10 44.03
CA THR A 566 2.95 -24.76 45.20
C THR A 566 3.76 -24.08 46.30
N PRO A 567 3.28 -22.98 46.89
CA PRO A 567 3.65 -22.57 48.24
C PRO A 567 2.61 -23.04 49.26
N GLU A 568 3.11 -23.50 50.40
CA GLU A 568 2.37 -23.92 51.58
C GLU A 568 1.55 -22.78 52.21
N SER A 569 0.58 -23.20 53.02
CA SER A 569 -0.38 -22.47 53.85
C SER A 569 0.14 -21.22 54.59
N ASP A 570 -0.66 -20.14 54.60
CA ASP A 570 -1.39 -19.75 55.84
C ASP A 570 -2.37 -18.56 55.68
N ASN A 571 -3.58 -18.81 56.17
CA ASN A 571 -4.58 -17.96 56.84
C ASN A 571 -4.85 -16.47 56.51
N HIS A 572 -6.15 -16.23 56.27
CA HIS A 572 -6.98 -15.08 56.66
C HIS A 572 -6.74 -13.69 56.04
N ARG A 573 -7.74 -13.16 55.30
CA ARG A 573 -8.85 -12.33 55.83
C ARG A 573 -9.69 -11.72 54.69
N VAL A 574 -11.00 -11.85 54.87
CA VAL A 574 -12.12 -11.44 54.00
C VAL A 574 -12.21 -9.92 53.80
N VAL A 575 -12.43 -9.45 52.56
CA VAL A 575 -13.37 -8.33 52.24
C VAL A 575 -14.00 -8.53 50.85
N LYS A 576 -15.34 -8.49 50.81
CA LYS A 576 -16.23 -8.72 49.65
C LYS A 576 -16.16 -7.57 48.63
N ARG A 577 -16.12 -7.88 47.32
CA ARG A 577 -16.50 -6.94 46.24
C ARG A 577 -17.98 -7.13 45.90
N LYS A 578 -18.75 -6.03 45.94
CA LYS A 578 -20.12 -5.93 45.43
C LYS A 578 -20.08 -5.53 43.94
N SER A 579 -21.08 -6.05 43.23
CA SER A 579 -21.43 -5.84 41.82
C SER A 579 -21.70 -4.37 41.47
N PHE A 580 -21.31 -4.02 40.24
CA PHE A 580 -21.60 -2.76 39.55
C PHE A 580 -23.01 -2.82 38.92
N ASN A 581 -23.87 -1.86 39.24
CA ASN A 581 -25.03 -1.41 38.48
C ASN A 581 -25.36 0.01 38.96
N GLU A 582 -25.78 0.88 38.02
CA GLU A 582 -26.45 2.19 38.24
C GLU A 582 -25.54 3.33 38.77
N VAL A 583 -25.56 4.60 38.31
CA VAL A 583 -26.56 5.49 37.68
C VAL A 583 -25.82 6.61 36.90
N GLU A 584 -26.52 7.18 35.93
CA GLU A 584 -26.35 8.51 35.30
C GLU A 584 -26.07 9.69 36.24
N GLU A 585 -25.70 10.81 35.61
CA GLU A 585 -25.64 12.20 36.11
C GLU A 585 -24.63 12.52 37.21
N VAL A 586 -23.59 13.31 36.86
CA VAL A 586 -23.34 14.64 37.45
C VAL A 586 -22.48 15.44 36.46
N GLY A 587 -22.98 16.60 36.02
CA GLY A 587 -22.17 17.63 35.38
C GLY A 587 -21.63 18.66 36.38
N LYS A 588 -20.77 19.53 35.84
CA LYS A 588 -20.26 20.82 36.35
C LYS A 588 -18.90 20.81 37.06
N GLU A 589 -18.07 21.71 36.52
CA GLU A 589 -16.89 22.35 37.12
C GLU A 589 -15.65 21.47 37.34
N LEU A 590 -14.75 21.47 36.34
CA LEU A 590 -13.49 22.22 36.37
C LEU A 590 -12.81 22.20 34.99
#